data_AF-A0A2M6WJU6-F1
#
_entry.id   AF-A0A2M6WJU6-F1
#
_cell.length_a   1.000
_cell.length_b   1.000
_cell.length_c   1.000
_cell.angle_alpha   90.00
_cell.angle_beta   90.00
_cell.angle_gamma   90.00
#
_symmetry.space_group_name_H-M   'P 1'
#
loop_
_entity.id
_entity.type
_entity.pdbx_description
1 polymer ?
#
loop_
_entity_poly.entity_id
_entity_poly.type
_entity_poly.pdbx_seq_one_letter_code
_entity_poly.pdbx_strand_id
1 'polypeptide(L)'
;MDDNPRVIERDNPECEFEYRMSVFKNRSLKGFPEIISEIVFEFSSGVKEDLLKVINEKKQYRVNKQPIDLPNAGSMFKNIPARNLSVSLLEKYKEKIKNDPFPVLPVAVLIDSAGLKGVKRGGAMISDKHPNFIVSFDNASSEDVKYLVLHVKQELKKQFSVEVEQEVLFI
;
A
#
# COMPACT_ATOMS: atom_id res chain seq x y z
N MET A 1 9.92 30.27 -21.48
CA MET A 1 9.69 28.82 -21.66
C MET A 1 8.29 28.69 -22.23
N ASP A 2 8.07 27.72 -23.11
CA ASP A 2 6.75 27.48 -23.71
C ASP A 2 5.84 26.90 -22.62
N ASP A 3 5.01 27.76 -21.99
CA ASP A 3 4.12 27.43 -20.87
C ASP A 3 2.86 26.66 -21.32
N ASN A 4 2.82 26.21 -22.57
CA ASN A 4 1.69 25.45 -23.08
C ASN A 4 1.76 23.98 -22.63
N PRO A 5 0.67 23.44 -22.06
CA PRO A 5 0.61 22.02 -21.74
C PRO A 5 0.77 21.20 -23.02
N ARG A 6 1.63 20.18 -22.96
CA ARG A 6 1.86 19.23 -24.06
C ARG A 6 1.14 17.93 -23.76
N VAL A 7 0.42 17.41 -24.74
CA VAL A 7 -0.15 16.07 -24.69
C VAL A 7 0.97 15.07 -24.97
N ILE A 8 1.08 14.05 -24.12
CA ILE A 8 2.04 12.96 -24.23
C ILE A 8 1.24 11.67 -24.18
N GLU A 9 1.40 10.82 -25.19
CA GLU A 9 0.93 9.44 -25.16
C GLU A 9 2.08 8.54 -24.70
N ARG A 10 1.77 7.53 -23.88
CA ARG A 10 2.73 6.55 -23.37
C ARG A 10 2.16 5.15 -23.53
N ASP A 11 2.95 4.24 -24.09
CA ASP A 11 2.63 2.82 -24.07
C ASP A 11 3.00 2.16 -22.71
N ASN A 12 2.76 0.86 -22.60
CA ASN A 12 3.00 0.14 -21.34
C ASN A 12 4.49 0.15 -20.90
N PRO A 13 5.48 -0.16 -21.78
CA PRO A 13 6.89 0.04 -21.47
C PRO A 13 7.25 1.46 -21.03
N GLU A 14 6.74 2.49 -21.70
CA GLU A 14 7.03 3.91 -21.40
C GLU A 14 6.41 4.39 -20.07
N CYS A 15 5.43 3.67 -19.55
CA CYS A 15 4.87 3.94 -18.22
C CYS A 15 5.81 3.51 -17.08
N GLU A 16 6.86 2.72 -17.37
CA GLU A 16 7.87 2.24 -16.41
C GLU A 16 7.22 1.68 -15.13
N PHE A 17 6.19 0.84 -15.28
CA PHE A 17 5.47 0.30 -14.13
C PHE A 17 6.35 -0.65 -13.31
N GLU A 18 6.45 -0.37 -12.01
CA GLU A 18 7.08 -1.24 -11.03
C GLU A 18 6.19 -1.34 -9.78
N TYR A 19 6.63 -2.11 -8.77
CA TYR A 19 5.86 -2.25 -7.54
C TYR A 19 5.64 -0.90 -6.83
N ARG A 20 4.40 -0.39 -6.91
CA ARG A 20 3.97 0.90 -6.34
C ARG A 20 4.74 2.11 -6.91
N MET A 21 5.27 1.97 -8.13
CA MET A 21 5.99 3.01 -8.84
C MET A 21 5.60 3.02 -10.33
N SER A 22 5.73 4.19 -10.94
CA SER A 22 5.56 4.42 -12.37
C SER A 22 6.35 5.65 -12.77
N VAL A 23 6.52 5.87 -14.08
CA VAL A 23 7.11 7.10 -14.63
C VAL A 23 6.40 8.35 -14.09
N PHE A 24 5.07 8.29 -13.93
CA PHE A 24 4.25 9.41 -13.44
C PHE A 24 4.63 9.81 -12.01
N LYS A 25 4.80 8.82 -11.12
CA LYS A 25 5.21 9.06 -9.73
C LYS A 25 6.67 9.53 -9.68
N ASN A 26 7.56 8.92 -10.44
CA ASN A 26 8.97 9.32 -10.52
C ASN A 26 9.13 10.76 -11.01
N ARG A 27 8.40 11.16 -12.06
CA ARG A 27 8.44 12.52 -12.61
C ARG A 27 7.81 13.54 -11.68
N SER A 28 6.68 13.21 -11.04
CA SER A 28 6.08 14.06 -10.01
C SER A 28 7.04 14.33 -8.85
N LEU A 29 7.77 13.32 -8.37
CA LEU A 29 8.77 13.49 -7.30
C LEU A 29 9.98 14.35 -7.72
N LYS A 30 10.25 14.44 -9.03
CA LYS A 30 11.31 15.29 -9.60
C LYS A 30 10.84 16.71 -9.93
N GLY A 31 9.60 17.07 -9.59
CA GLY A 31 9.03 18.39 -9.87
C GLY A 31 8.44 18.57 -11.27
N PHE A 32 8.21 17.47 -11.99
CA PHE A 32 7.63 17.46 -13.33
C PHE A 32 6.34 16.62 -13.35
N PRO A 33 5.27 17.03 -12.63
CA PRO A 33 4.03 16.25 -12.59
C PRO A 33 3.37 16.20 -13.97
N GLU A 34 2.77 15.05 -14.29
CA GLU A 34 1.93 14.85 -15.46
C GLU A 34 0.47 14.69 -15.00
N ILE A 35 -0.47 15.23 -15.78
CA ILE A 35 -1.91 15.03 -15.55
C ILE A 35 -2.36 13.91 -16.49
N ILE A 36 -2.85 12.82 -15.92
CA ILE A 36 -3.40 11.70 -16.69
C ILE A 36 -4.82 12.06 -17.11
N SER A 37 -5.05 12.23 -18.41
CA SER A 37 -6.37 12.56 -18.97
C SER A 37 -7.13 11.33 -19.49
N GLU A 38 -6.43 10.30 -19.96
CA GLU A 38 -7.01 9.09 -20.53
C GLU A 38 -6.16 7.87 -20.17
N ILE A 39 -6.82 6.71 -20.01
CA ILE A 39 -6.17 5.41 -19.83
C ILE A 39 -6.89 4.39 -20.70
N VAL A 40 -6.13 3.70 -21.56
CA VAL A 40 -6.63 2.58 -22.38
C VAL A 40 -6.15 1.27 -21.76
N PHE A 41 -7.08 0.34 -21.57
CA PHE A 41 -6.80 -1.01 -21.08
C PHE A 41 -7.09 -2.04 -22.17
N GLU A 42 -6.19 -3.00 -22.33
CA GLU A 42 -6.40 -4.18 -23.16
C GLU A 42 -6.78 -5.37 -22.28
N PHE A 43 -7.85 -6.09 -22.65
CA PHE A 43 -8.38 -7.22 -21.89
C PHE A 43 -8.59 -8.44 -22.78
N SER A 44 -8.31 -9.62 -22.22
CA SER A 44 -8.74 -10.89 -22.82
C SER A 44 -10.21 -11.17 -22.50
N SER A 45 -10.91 -11.80 -23.44
CA SER A 45 -12.29 -12.27 -23.23
C SER A 45 -12.34 -13.45 -22.24
N GLY A 46 -13.47 -13.61 -21.54
CA GLY A 46 -13.70 -14.72 -20.60
C GLY A 46 -15.18 -15.06 -20.44
N VAL A 47 -15.46 -16.15 -19.72
CA VAL A 47 -16.84 -16.61 -19.45
C VAL A 47 -17.48 -15.71 -18.39
N LYS A 48 -18.65 -15.15 -18.70
CA LYS A 48 -19.33 -14.15 -17.87
C LYS A 48 -19.57 -14.64 -16.43
N GLU A 49 -20.06 -15.86 -16.27
CA GLU A 49 -20.38 -16.45 -14.97
C GLU A 49 -19.12 -16.57 -14.09
N ASP A 50 -18.01 -17.03 -14.67
CA ASP A 50 -16.73 -17.17 -13.97
C ASP A 50 -16.16 -15.81 -13.56
N LEU A 51 -16.22 -14.81 -14.46
CA LEU A 51 -15.78 -13.45 -14.16
C LEU A 51 -16.60 -12.83 -13.02
N LEU A 52 -17.92 -12.99 -13.03
CA LEU A 52 -18.79 -12.51 -11.95
C LEU A 52 -18.49 -13.18 -10.62
N LYS A 53 -18.17 -14.49 -10.63
CA LYS A 53 -17.75 -15.22 -9.44
C LYS A 53 -16.47 -14.63 -8.86
N VAL A 54 -15.43 -14.44 -9.68
CA VAL A 54 -14.15 -13.85 -9.25
C VAL A 54 -14.35 -12.43 -8.71
N ILE A 55 -15.15 -11.60 -9.37
CA ILE A 55 -15.46 -10.23 -8.92
C ILE A 55 -16.08 -10.26 -7.53
N ASN A 56 -17.10 -11.11 -7.32
CA ASN A 56 -17.79 -11.21 -6.04
C ASN A 56 -16.87 -11.74 -4.94
N GLU A 57 -16.07 -12.77 -5.22
CA GLU A 57 -15.10 -13.30 -4.26
C GLU A 57 -14.09 -12.23 -3.82
N LYS A 58 -13.53 -11.46 -4.75
CA LYS A 58 -12.58 -10.38 -4.44
C LYS A 58 -13.26 -9.24 -3.66
N LYS A 59 -14.50 -8.90 -4.01
CA LYS A 59 -15.29 -7.90 -3.27
C LYS A 59 -15.52 -8.35 -1.83
N GLN A 60 -16.00 -9.57 -1.62
CA GLN A 60 -16.24 -10.12 -0.28
C GLN A 60 -14.94 -10.25 0.53
N TYR A 61 -13.85 -10.66 -0.11
CA TYR A 61 -12.53 -10.66 0.54
C TYR A 61 -12.16 -9.28 1.11
N ARG A 62 -12.33 -8.21 0.33
CA ARG A 62 -12.04 -6.84 0.78
C ARG A 62 -12.96 -6.41 1.92
N VAL A 63 -14.28 -6.62 1.76
CA VAL A 63 -15.28 -6.31 2.81
C VAL A 63 -14.93 -7.01 4.12
N ASN A 64 -14.51 -8.27 4.07
CA ASN A 64 -14.21 -9.06 5.26
C ASN A 64 -12.85 -8.73 5.88
N LYS A 65 -11.86 -8.32 5.08
CA LYS A 65 -10.48 -8.15 5.55
C LYS A 65 -10.02 -6.71 5.72
N GLN A 66 -10.72 -5.71 5.19
CA GLN A 66 -10.30 -4.31 5.23
C GLN A 66 -11.31 -3.45 6.00
N PRO A 67 -10.86 -2.41 6.74
CA PRO A 67 -11.73 -1.50 7.47
C PRO A 67 -12.39 -0.47 6.53
N ILE A 68 -13.22 -0.95 5.61
CA ILE A 68 -13.89 -0.11 4.60
C ILE A 68 -14.98 0.79 5.18
N ASP A 69 -15.38 0.52 6.41
CA ASP A 69 -16.41 1.20 7.19
C ASP A 69 -15.90 2.47 7.89
N LEU A 70 -14.58 2.66 7.98
CA LEU A 70 -13.96 3.85 8.56
C LEU A 70 -13.07 4.58 7.54
N PRO A 71 -13.01 5.92 7.57
CA PRO A 71 -12.11 6.68 6.71
C PRO A 71 -10.65 6.24 6.88
N ASN A 72 -9.99 5.92 5.77
CA ASN A 72 -8.59 5.50 5.72
C ASN A 72 -8.00 5.74 4.33
N ALA A 73 -6.67 5.73 4.23
CA ALA A 73 -5.94 5.89 2.96
C ALA A 73 -5.39 4.55 2.41
N GLY A 74 -6.02 3.41 2.76
CA GLY A 74 -5.55 2.10 2.36
C GLY A 74 -4.37 1.58 3.18
N SER A 75 -3.52 0.77 2.54
CA SER A 75 -2.27 0.29 3.14
C SER A 75 -1.29 1.45 3.33
N MET A 76 -0.88 1.71 4.57
CA MET A 76 0.03 2.79 4.91
C MET A 76 1.46 2.51 4.43
N PHE A 77 1.90 1.26 4.45
CA PHE A 77 3.24 0.84 4.06
C PHE A 77 3.22 -0.17 2.91
N LYS A 78 4.25 -0.10 2.06
CA LYS A 78 4.52 -1.11 1.03
C LYS A 78 4.96 -2.42 1.67
N ASN A 79 4.65 -3.55 1.04
CA ASN A 79 5.19 -4.85 1.48
C ASN A 79 6.70 -4.93 1.25
N ILE A 80 7.38 -5.74 2.06
CA ILE A 80 8.83 -5.86 2.00
C ILE A 80 9.19 -6.96 1.00
N PRO A 81 9.97 -6.68 -0.06
CA PRO A 81 10.52 -7.72 -0.92
C PRO A 81 11.29 -8.76 -0.10
N ALA A 82 11.06 -10.05 -0.34
CA ALA A 82 11.71 -11.11 0.43
C ALA A 82 13.25 -11.03 0.33
N ARG A 83 13.76 -10.58 -0.82
CA ARG A 83 15.20 -10.29 -1.05
C ARG A 83 15.80 -9.21 -0.12
N ASN A 84 14.96 -8.38 0.50
CA ASN A 84 15.38 -7.32 1.42
C ASN A 84 15.27 -7.76 2.90
N LEU A 85 14.80 -8.98 3.18
CA LEU A 85 14.71 -9.49 4.54
C LEU A 85 16.04 -10.10 4.98
N SER A 86 16.34 -10.02 6.28
CA SER A 86 17.42 -10.82 6.86
C SER A 86 17.08 -12.31 6.76
N VAL A 87 18.11 -13.17 6.71
CA VAL A 87 17.93 -14.64 6.69
C VAL A 87 17.07 -15.11 7.87
N SER A 88 17.30 -14.55 9.05
CA SER A 88 16.54 -14.90 10.26
C SER A 88 15.04 -14.55 10.17
N LEU A 89 14.70 -13.40 9.58
CA LEU A 89 13.30 -13.02 9.35
C LEU A 89 12.66 -13.85 8.26
N LEU A 90 13.40 -14.13 7.18
CA LEU A 90 12.89 -14.94 6.08
C LEU A 90 12.52 -16.34 6.56
N GLU A 91 13.38 -17.00 7.36
CA GLU A 91 13.07 -18.30 7.96
C GLU A 91 11.89 -18.21 8.93
N LYS A 92 11.89 -17.21 9.83
CA LYS A 92 10.81 -17.03 10.81
C LYS A 92 9.44 -16.82 10.18
N TYR A 93 9.37 -16.11 9.05
CA TYR A 93 8.11 -15.74 8.40
C TYR A 93 7.89 -16.40 7.04
N LYS A 94 8.59 -17.50 6.75
CA LYS A 94 8.56 -18.21 5.46
C LYS A 94 7.15 -18.54 4.98
N GLU A 95 6.29 -19.04 5.88
CA GLU A 95 4.90 -19.39 5.57
C GLU A 95 3.98 -18.18 5.34
N LYS A 96 4.44 -16.97 5.69
CA LYS A 96 3.71 -15.71 5.50
C LYS A 96 4.15 -14.96 4.24
N ILE A 97 5.18 -15.44 3.54
CA ILE A 97 5.60 -14.89 2.25
C ILE A 97 4.50 -15.12 1.22
N LYS A 98 4.14 -14.06 0.51
CA LYS A 98 3.22 -14.11 -0.63
C LYS A 98 4.00 -13.93 -1.91
N ASN A 99 3.55 -14.55 -3.00
CA ASN A 99 4.21 -14.51 -4.31
C ASN A 99 3.54 -13.53 -5.29
N ASP A 100 2.79 -12.56 -4.79
CA ASP A 100 2.08 -11.55 -5.57
C ASP A 100 2.41 -10.15 -5.00
N PRO A 101 3.01 -9.24 -5.79
CA PRO A 101 3.39 -9.37 -7.21
C PRO A 101 4.66 -10.19 -7.46
N PHE A 102 5.44 -10.45 -6.42
CA PHE A 102 6.62 -11.31 -6.36
C PHE A 102 6.80 -11.73 -4.89
N PRO A 103 7.81 -12.53 -4.50
CA PRO A 103 8.02 -12.89 -3.10
C PRO A 103 8.14 -11.65 -2.19
N VAL A 104 7.12 -11.43 -1.35
CA VAL A 104 7.02 -10.32 -0.41
C VAL A 104 6.53 -10.80 0.96
N LEU A 105 7.02 -10.16 2.02
CA LEU A 105 6.43 -10.25 3.35
C LEU A 105 5.43 -9.10 3.52
N PRO A 106 4.14 -9.38 3.78
CA PRO A 106 3.18 -8.33 4.06
C PRO A 106 3.53 -7.58 5.35
N VAL A 107 3.63 -6.25 5.30
CA VAL A 107 4.00 -5.44 6.49
C VAL A 107 2.97 -5.60 7.61
N ALA A 108 1.71 -5.87 7.27
CA ALA A 108 0.67 -6.22 8.23
C ALA A 108 1.08 -7.33 9.21
N VAL A 109 1.85 -8.33 8.76
CA VAL A 109 2.33 -9.45 9.61
C VAL A 109 3.28 -8.95 10.69
N LEU A 110 4.17 -8.01 10.34
CA LEU A 110 5.13 -7.46 11.29
C LEU A 110 4.47 -6.48 12.25
N ILE A 111 3.55 -5.63 11.78
CA ILE A 111 2.79 -4.72 12.65
C ILE A 111 1.96 -5.52 13.67
N ASP A 112 1.32 -6.61 13.24
CA ASP A 112 0.61 -7.52 14.13
C ASP A 112 1.56 -8.18 15.14
N SER A 113 2.69 -8.70 14.66
CA SER A 113 3.71 -9.34 15.51
C SER A 113 4.32 -8.37 16.53
N ALA A 114 4.36 -7.07 16.22
CA ALA A 114 4.80 -6.01 17.13
C ALA A 114 3.75 -5.61 18.18
N GLY A 115 2.53 -6.17 18.11
CA GLY A 115 1.44 -5.85 19.03
C GLY A 115 0.81 -4.48 18.80
N LEU A 116 0.88 -3.95 17.57
CA LEU A 116 0.46 -2.57 17.29
C LEU A 116 -1.00 -2.43 16.82
N LYS A 117 -1.73 -3.53 16.62
CA LYS A 117 -3.19 -3.47 16.36
C LYS A 117 -3.91 -2.73 17.48
N GLY A 118 -4.82 -1.85 17.11
CA GLY A 118 -5.66 -1.11 18.05
C GLY A 118 -4.94 0.03 18.77
N VAL A 119 -3.64 0.27 18.51
CA VAL A 119 -2.94 1.43 19.08
C VAL A 119 -3.55 2.71 18.54
N LYS A 120 -3.85 3.64 19.45
CA LYS A 120 -4.56 4.89 19.19
C LYS A 120 -3.68 6.10 19.44
N ARG A 121 -3.99 7.18 18.71
CA ARG A 121 -3.49 8.52 18.96
C ARG A 121 -4.58 9.51 18.54
N GLY A 122 -5.04 10.35 19.46
CA GLY A 122 -6.16 11.26 19.19
C GLY A 122 -7.33 10.53 18.54
N GLY A 123 -7.76 11.03 17.37
CA GLY A 123 -8.85 10.43 16.59
C GLY A 123 -8.47 9.27 15.65
N ALA A 124 -7.20 8.87 15.62
CA ALA A 124 -6.66 7.86 14.70
C ALA A 124 -6.27 6.56 15.40
N MET A 125 -6.35 5.44 14.68
CA MET A 125 -6.02 4.11 15.20
C MET A 125 -5.38 3.23 14.14
N ILE A 126 -4.44 2.38 14.53
CA ILE A 126 -3.99 1.23 13.73
C ILE A 126 -5.11 0.19 13.73
N SER A 127 -5.70 -0.09 12.59
CA SER A 127 -6.93 -0.90 12.51
C SER A 127 -6.78 -2.30 13.09
N ASP A 128 -7.71 -2.69 13.96
CA ASP A 128 -7.82 -4.06 14.49
C ASP A 128 -8.08 -5.09 13.38
N LYS A 129 -8.82 -4.68 12.34
CA LYS A 129 -9.20 -5.54 11.22
C LYS A 129 -8.04 -5.79 10.26
N HIS A 130 -7.24 -4.77 9.99
CA HIS A 130 -6.04 -4.90 9.16
C HIS A 130 -4.92 -3.93 9.60
N PRO A 131 -3.84 -4.39 10.23
CA PRO A 131 -2.88 -3.52 10.91
C PRO A 131 -2.04 -2.63 9.99
N ASN A 132 -2.00 -2.90 8.67
CA ASN A 132 -1.39 -1.97 7.72
C ASN A 132 -2.28 -0.75 7.40
N PHE A 133 -3.46 -0.62 8.00
CA PHE A 133 -4.38 0.48 7.77
C PHE A 133 -4.43 1.35 9.03
N ILE A 134 -4.32 2.66 8.84
CA ILE A 134 -4.64 3.64 9.89
C ILE A 134 -6.03 4.19 9.57
N VAL A 135 -6.95 4.09 10.53
CA VAL A 135 -8.33 4.55 10.41
C VAL A 135 -8.54 5.81 11.24
N SER A 136 -9.34 6.74 10.72
CA SER A 136 -9.92 7.81 11.52
C SER A 136 -11.22 7.29 12.12
N PHE A 137 -11.29 7.19 13.45
CA PHE A 137 -12.49 6.73 14.15
C PHE A 137 -13.20 7.86 14.91
N ASP A 138 -12.51 8.99 15.14
CA ASP A 138 -13.09 10.17 15.79
C ASP A 138 -12.32 11.45 15.43
N ASN A 139 -12.65 12.06 14.28
CA ASN A 139 -12.09 13.35 13.86
C ASN A 139 -10.54 13.44 13.93
N ALA A 140 -9.84 12.41 13.44
CA ALA A 140 -8.38 12.36 13.44
C ALA A 140 -7.73 13.59 12.78
N SER A 141 -6.69 14.12 13.42
CA SER A 141 -5.79 15.10 12.81
C SER A 141 -4.72 14.45 11.94
N SER A 142 -4.05 15.24 11.09
CA SER A 142 -2.92 14.75 10.29
C SER A 142 -1.74 14.35 11.20
N GLU A 143 -1.58 15.04 12.32
CA GLU A 143 -0.58 14.85 13.35
C GLU A 143 -0.76 13.50 14.05
N ASP A 144 -2.01 13.09 14.31
CA ASP A 144 -2.33 11.78 14.88
C ASP A 144 -1.86 10.66 13.94
N VAL A 145 -2.17 10.78 12.64
CA VAL A 145 -1.76 9.81 11.63
C VAL A 145 -0.24 9.78 11.48
N LYS A 146 0.42 10.95 11.37
CA LYS A 146 1.88 11.06 11.27
C LYS A 146 2.56 10.42 12.49
N TYR A 147 2.02 10.63 13.68
CA TYR A 147 2.53 10.00 14.90
C TYR A 147 2.46 8.47 14.82
N LEU A 148 1.31 7.91 14.44
CA LEU A 148 1.15 6.45 14.32
C LEU A 148 2.08 5.86 13.25
N VAL A 149 2.28 6.56 12.13
CA VAL A 149 3.23 6.17 11.09
C VAL A 149 4.66 6.09 11.65
N LEU A 150 5.10 7.14 12.37
CA LEU A 150 6.42 7.17 12.98
C LEU A 150 6.57 6.08 14.05
N HIS A 151 5.54 5.87 14.87
CA HIS A 151 5.54 4.85 15.89
C HIS A 151 5.69 3.44 15.31
N VAL A 152 4.95 3.10 14.24
CA VAL A 152 5.12 1.83 13.53
C VAL A 152 6.54 1.67 13.01
N LYS A 153 7.08 2.68 12.32
CA LYS A 153 8.45 2.62 11.78
C LYS A 153 9.48 2.36 12.89
N GLN A 154 9.35 3.05 14.02
CA GLN A 154 10.25 2.90 15.17
C GLN A 154 10.17 1.50 15.79
N GLU A 155 8.96 0.98 15.99
CA GLU A 155 8.77 -0.34 16.59
C GLU A 155 9.22 -1.47 15.66
N LEU A 156 8.95 -1.37 14.35
CA LEU A 156 9.46 -2.37 13.39
C LEU A 156 10.98 -2.34 13.28
N LYS A 157 11.60 -1.15 13.33
CA LYS A 157 13.06 -1.02 13.36
C LYS A 157 13.64 -1.62 14.64
N LYS A 158 13.03 -1.34 15.80
CA LYS A 158 13.49 -1.82 17.10
C LYS A 158 13.35 -3.32 17.26
N GLN A 159 12.22 -3.91 16.86
CA GLN A 159 11.91 -5.31 17.11
C GLN A 159 12.42 -6.26 16.01
N PHE A 160 12.50 -5.79 14.76
CA PHE A 160 12.87 -6.62 13.62
C PHE A 160 14.07 -6.11 12.82
N SER A 161 14.64 -4.95 13.18
CA SER A 161 15.67 -4.28 12.37
C SER A 161 15.22 -3.97 10.94
N VAL A 162 13.89 -3.83 10.74
CA VAL A 162 13.27 -3.59 9.43
C VAL A 162 12.90 -2.12 9.29
N GLU A 163 13.23 -1.54 8.14
CA GLU A 163 12.71 -0.24 7.72
C GLU A 163 11.62 -0.45 6.68
N VAL A 164 10.47 0.19 6.87
CA VAL A 164 9.32 0.10 5.96
C VAL A 164 9.13 1.39 5.19
N GLU A 165 8.85 1.27 3.90
CA GLU A 165 8.57 2.40 3.03
C GLU A 165 7.07 2.73 3.08
N GLN A 166 6.76 4.01 3.20
CA GLN A 166 5.39 4.50 3.20
C GLN A 166 4.81 4.47 1.77
N GLU A 167 3.56 4.04 1.62
CA GLU A 167 2.84 4.03 0.34
C GLU A 167 2.02 5.32 0.14
N VAL A 168 1.34 5.76 1.20
CA VAL A 168 0.54 6.99 1.24
C VAL A 168 1.45 8.21 1.14
N LEU A 169 1.00 9.29 0.51
CA LEU A 169 1.72 10.57 0.44
C LEU A 169 1.09 11.57 1.41
N PHE A 170 1.92 12.29 2.16
CA PHE A 170 1.49 13.49 2.88
C PHE A 170 1.69 14.70 1.97
N ILE A 171 0.64 15.53 1.86
CA ILE A 171 0.62 16.78 1.09
C ILE A 171 0.74 17.94 2.08
#